data_AF-A0A3L6L6R7-F1
#
_entry.id   AF-A0A3L6L6R7-F1
#
_cell.length_a   1.000
_cell.length_b   1.000
_cell.length_c   1.000
_cell.angle_alpha   90.00
_cell.angle_beta   90.00
_cell.angle_gamma   90.00
#
_symmetry.space_group_name_H-M   'P 1'
#
loop_
_entity.id
_entity.type
_entity.pdbx_description
1 polymer ?
#
loop_
_entity_poly.entity_id
_entity_poly.type
_entity_poly.pdbx_seq_one_letter_code
_entity_poly.pdbx_strand_id
1 'polypeptide(L)'
;MTSKTPSRRLTDVLRSNSKETLLRNAAELARVSASLSPEGIQTRFMRNQHLISPKSLRLLYDATIFSRWCAFAVYKPPFCPMRRAAASSNYHHVSVESFVEAAVRSRDVYPSIQREIRPDEVKVRVVNDINVFSSGPVVVTVADRHSFTRTLKGFTMRYDVLVAGHLPLTEPRAVATERLFPPVCAAEGSAVLHDTTGQTTSDGCSSSALSSSCVCTYQVKRNAYYSVHPVSLVEFTIIAPPTPLPPTIELFVRTHLDTCVIGDPSGATADAEESRAAKSSLGVIAMRGDCDFPRVFTHLRELSINTDVADSAGDVVSQKAIEFHCRNCFEPILQRERIYSLKRRRVGLLDGAWTPEAEYM
;
A
#
# COMPACT_ATOMS: atom_id res chain seq x y z
N MET A 1 -15.94 -10.32 -29.75
CA MET A 1 -14.79 -11.11 -30.23
C MET A 1 -13.54 -10.39 -29.72
N THR A 2 -12.63 -10.94 -28.92
CA THR A 2 -12.15 -12.32 -28.73
C THR A 2 -12.06 -12.67 -27.23
N SER A 3 -12.66 -13.81 -26.85
CA SER A 3 -12.48 -14.40 -25.51
C SER A 3 -11.05 -14.92 -25.39
N LYS A 4 -10.16 -14.16 -24.76
CA LYS A 4 -8.84 -14.68 -24.41
C LYS A 4 -9.00 -15.67 -23.26
N THR A 5 -8.65 -16.93 -23.53
CA THR A 5 -8.44 -17.99 -22.54
C THR A 5 -7.53 -17.48 -21.41
N PRO A 6 -7.84 -17.77 -20.13
CA PRO A 6 -7.05 -17.29 -19.00
C PRO A 6 -5.60 -17.79 -19.12
N SER A 7 -4.65 -16.88 -18.90
CA SER A 7 -3.22 -17.17 -19.05
C SER A 7 -2.77 -18.25 -18.07
N ARG A 8 -2.01 -19.24 -18.57
CA ARG A 8 -1.38 -20.38 -17.87
C ARG A 8 -0.40 -20.03 -16.73
N ARG A 9 -0.37 -18.78 -16.25
CA ARG A 9 0.61 -18.27 -15.28
C ARG A 9 0.56 -18.97 -13.90
N LEU A 10 -0.60 -19.48 -13.48
CA LEU A 10 -0.73 -20.25 -12.24
C LEU A 10 0.03 -21.60 -12.33
N THR A 11 0.01 -22.21 -13.52
CA THR A 11 0.71 -23.47 -13.79
C THR A 11 2.22 -23.25 -13.83
N ASP A 12 2.68 -22.06 -14.23
CA ASP A 12 4.12 -21.75 -14.36
C ASP A 12 4.79 -21.38 -13.02
N VAL A 13 4.06 -20.79 -12.06
CA VAL A 13 4.57 -20.53 -10.68
C VAL A 13 4.60 -21.80 -9.83
N LEU A 14 3.66 -22.74 -10.06
CA LEU A 14 3.68 -24.07 -9.45
C LEU A 14 4.69 -25.01 -10.14
N ARG A 15 5.08 -24.75 -11.39
CA ARG A 15 6.15 -25.47 -12.10
C ARG A 15 7.55 -24.93 -11.85
N SER A 16 7.70 -23.66 -11.45
CA SER A 16 9.01 -23.05 -11.20
C SER A 16 9.66 -23.50 -9.89
N ASN A 17 8.89 -24.12 -8.99
CA ASN A 17 9.38 -24.72 -7.76
C ASN A 17 8.99 -26.20 -7.73
N SER A 18 9.93 -27.08 -7.39
CA SER A 18 9.60 -28.50 -7.25
C SER A 18 8.63 -28.72 -6.08
N LYS A 19 7.87 -29.81 -6.15
CA LYS A 19 6.99 -30.24 -5.06
C LYS A 19 7.76 -30.37 -3.74
N GLU A 20 9.01 -30.82 -3.77
CA GLU A 20 9.85 -30.90 -2.57
C GLU A 20 10.15 -29.52 -1.97
N THR A 21 10.42 -28.52 -2.80
CA THR A 21 10.66 -27.14 -2.33
C THR A 21 9.41 -26.55 -1.67
N LEU A 22 8.23 -26.81 -2.25
CA LEU A 22 6.97 -26.35 -1.66
C LEU A 22 6.68 -27.02 -0.32
N LEU A 23 6.89 -28.33 -0.23
CA LEU A 23 6.73 -29.08 1.01
C LEU A 23 7.74 -28.64 2.08
N ARG A 24 8.99 -28.39 1.69
CA ARG A 24 10.04 -27.90 2.60
C ARG A 24 9.68 -26.53 3.17
N ASN A 25 9.28 -25.58 2.33
CA ASN A 25 8.92 -24.23 2.79
C ASN A 25 7.69 -24.25 3.69
N ALA A 26 6.71 -25.12 3.40
CA ALA A 26 5.54 -25.30 4.26
C ALA A 26 5.90 -25.92 5.63
N ALA A 27 6.76 -26.94 5.64
CA ALA A 27 7.25 -27.57 6.87
C ALA A 27 8.11 -26.60 7.70
N GLU A 28 8.92 -25.78 7.05
CA GLU A 28 9.72 -24.75 7.70
C GLU A 28 8.83 -23.68 8.34
N LEU A 29 7.82 -23.18 7.61
CA LEU A 29 6.84 -22.24 8.15
C LEU A 29 6.07 -22.82 9.35
N ALA A 30 5.67 -24.09 9.27
CA ALA A 30 4.97 -24.77 10.36
C ALA A 30 5.85 -24.93 11.60
N ARG A 31 7.11 -25.34 11.43
CA ARG A 31 8.09 -25.47 12.52
C ARG A 31 8.37 -24.12 13.19
N VAL A 32 8.54 -23.07 12.39
CA VAL A 32 8.80 -21.70 12.88
C VAL A 32 7.58 -21.20 13.65
N SER A 33 6.38 -21.36 13.08
CA SER A 33 5.13 -21.00 13.75
C SER A 33 4.96 -21.71 15.09
N ALA A 34 5.36 -22.98 15.19
CA ALA A 34 5.31 -23.76 16.43
C ALA A 34 6.40 -23.40 17.46
N SER A 35 7.49 -22.78 17.03
CA SER A 35 8.60 -22.35 17.90
C SER A 35 8.41 -20.97 18.54
N LEU A 36 7.39 -20.22 18.09
CA LEU A 36 7.10 -18.88 18.57
C LEU A 36 6.27 -18.97 19.85
N SER A 37 6.65 -18.19 20.87
CA SER A 37 5.88 -18.18 22.11
C SER A 37 4.47 -17.63 21.84
N PRO A 38 3.42 -18.18 22.46
CA PRO A 38 2.07 -17.66 22.33
C PRO A 38 1.98 -16.15 22.67
N GLU A 39 2.82 -15.66 23.59
CA GLU A 39 2.88 -14.23 23.90
C GLU A 39 3.56 -13.38 22.81
N GLY A 40 4.38 -13.97 21.94
CA GLY A 40 5.06 -13.27 20.84
C GLY A 40 4.17 -13.05 19.61
N ILE A 41 3.12 -13.86 19.46
CA ILE A 41 2.18 -13.81 18.32
C ILE A 41 0.75 -13.93 18.85
N GLN A 42 0.31 -12.88 19.54
CA GLN A 42 -0.98 -12.87 20.22
C GLN A 42 -2.17 -12.70 19.25
N THR A 43 -1.94 -12.19 18.04
CA THR A 43 -2.99 -11.90 17.04
C THR A 43 -2.55 -12.30 15.62
N ARG A 44 -3.48 -12.56 14.70
CA ARG A 44 -3.18 -12.72 13.27
C ARG A 44 -2.46 -11.50 12.72
N PHE A 45 -2.78 -10.30 13.19
CA PHE A 45 -2.07 -9.09 12.80
C PHE A 45 -0.57 -9.20 13.08
N MET A 46 -0.19 -9.49 14.33
CA MET A 46 1.21 -9.67 14.75
C MET A 46 1.86 -10.83 14.00
N ARG A 47 1.12 -11.93 13.79
CA ARG A 47 1.60 -13.07 13.01
C ARG A 47 1.93 -12.68 11.58
N ASN A 48 1.03 -11.99 10.90
CA ASN A 48 1.18 -11.64 9.49
C ASN A 48 2.25 -10.55 9.31
N GLN A 49 2.43 -9.70 10.32
CA GLN A 49 3.55 -8.76 10.36
C GLN A 49 4.90 -9.47 10.46
N HIS A 50 4.99 -10.55 11.24
CA HIS A 50 6.23 -11.30 11.39
C HIS A 50 6.48 -12.30 10.25
N LEU A 51 5.44 -13.02 9.82
CA LEU A 51 5.51 -14.11 8.83
C LEU A 51 5.09 -13.63 7.43
N ILE A 52 5.81 -12.65 6.90
CA ILE A 52 5.56 -12.11 5.57
C ILE A 52 6.03 -13.11 4.51
N SER A 53 5.09 -13.71 3.77
CA SER A 53 5.45 -14.63 2.69
C SER A 53 6.18 -13.89 1.56
N PRO A 54 7.40 -14.29 1.17
CA PRO A 54 8.10 -13.67 0.03
C PRO A 54 7.29 -13.75 -1.28
N LYS A 55 6.40 -14.75 -1.40
CA LYS A 55 5.54 -14.97 -2.57
C LYS A 55 4.38 -13.99 -2.69
N SER A 56 4.10 -13.24 -1.63
CA SER A 56 3.06 -12.21 -1.63
C SER A 56 3.51 -10.94 -2.37
N LEU A 57 4.82 -10.72 -2.53
CA LEU A 57 5.33 -9.74 -3.49
C LEU A 57 5.20 -10.28 -4.91
N ARG A 58 4.75 -9.44 -5.82
CA ARG A 58 4.63 -9.81 -7.24
C ARG A 58 5.20 -8.75 -8.14
N LEU A 59 5.81 -9.22 -9.22
CA LEU A 59 6.22 -8.38 -10.32
C LEU A 59 5.00 -8.03 -11.17
N LEU A 60 4.73 -6.73 -11.29
CA LEU A 60 3.74 -6.15 -12.21
C LEU A 60 4.50 -5.68 -13.45
N TYR A 61 4.75 -6.63 -14.35
CA TYR A 61 5.56 -6.42 -15.54
C TYR A 61 4.73 -6.53 -16.82
N ASP A 62 4.87 -5.51 -17.65
CA ASP A 62 4.43 -5.48 -19.03
C ASP A 62 5.64 -5.11 -19.90
N ALA A 63 6.01 -6.00 -20.82
CA ALA A 63 7.18 -5.81 -21.68
C ALA A 63 7.07 -4.58 -22.58
N THR A 64 5.85 -4.19 -22.98
CA THR A 64 5.61 -3.02 -23.84
C THR A 64 5.73 -1.72 -23.06
N ILE A 65 5.31 -1.73 -21.80
CA ILE A 65 5.54 -0.60 -20.89
C ILE A 65 7.05 -0.49 -20.63
N PHE A 66 7.70 -1.60 -20.31
CA PHE A 66 9.11 -1.62 -19.97
C PHE A 66 9.99 -1.14 -21.13
N SER A 67 9.80 -1.65 -22.34
CA SER A 67 10.66 -1.28 -23.48
C SER A 67 10.59 0.20 -23.80
N ARG A 68 9.40 0.80 -23.69
CA ARG A 68 9.19 2.22 -23.98
C ARG A 68 9.60 3.13 -22.83
N TRP A 69 9.26 2.74 -21.60
CA TRP A 69 9.30 3.63 -20.44
C TRP A 69 10.39 3.27 -19.42
N CYS A 70 11.11 2.17 -19.63
CA CYS A 70 12.13 1.65 -18.70
C CYS A 70 11.57 1.53 -17.26
N ALA A 71 10.30 1.15 -17.15
CA ALA A 71 9.55 1.13 -15.91
C ALA A 71 8.75 -0.18 -15.76
N PHE A 72 8.63 -0.63 -14.52
CA PHE A 72 7.73 -1.71 -14.10
C PHE A 72 7.22 -1.39 -12.69
N ALA A 73 6.34 -2.22 -12.13
CA ALA A 73 5.95 -2.08 -10.73
C ALA A 73 6.10 -3.41 -9.97
N VAL A 74 6.12 -3.30 -8.64
CA VAL A 74 6.05 -4.42 -7.72
C VAL A 74 4.79 -4.24 -6.87
N TYR A 75 4.00 -5.29 -6.74
CA TYR A 75 2.96 -5.34 -5.74
C TYR A 75 3.60 -5.52 -4.37
N LYS A 76 3.43 -4.53 -3.49
CA LYS A 76 3.80 -4.59 -2.08
C LYS A 76 2.59 -5.10 -1.27
N PRO A 77 2.73 -6.21 -0.52
CA PRO A 77 1.72 -6.66 0.42
C PRO A 77 1.73 -5.82 1.71
N PRO A 78 0.69 -5.92 2.54
CA PRO A 78 0.69 -5.34 3.89
C PRO A 78 1.87 -5.86 4.71
N PHE A 79 2.31 -5.07 5.67
CA PHE A 79 3.45 -5.30 6.57
C PHE A 79 4.84 -5.36 5.94
N CYS A 80 4.95 -5.61 4.64
CA CYS A 80 6.25 -5.67 3.98
C CYS A 80 6.91 -4.27 4.02
N PRO A 81 8.08 -4.11 4.64
CA PRO A 81 8.76 -2.83 4.67
C PRO A 81 9.29 -2.45 3.28
N MET A 82 9.37 -1.15 3.02
CA MET A 82 9.99 -0.66 1.78
C MET A 82 11.50 -0.96 1.76
N ARG A 83 12.18 -0.76 2.90
CA ARG A 83 13.64 -0.82 3.03
C ARG A 83 14.12 -2.12 3.66
N ARG A 84 15.30 -2.61 3.23
CA ARG A 84 15.93 -3.80 3.79
C ARG A 84 16.28 -3.64 5.27
N ALA A 85 16.74 -2.45 5.68
CA ALA A 85 17.10 -2.18 7.07
C ALA A 85 15.93 -2.37 8.05
N ALA A 86 14.68 -2.19 7.57
CA ALA A 86 13.47 -2.38 8.37
C ALA A 86 12.91 -3.82 8.30
N ALA A 87 13.58 -4.75 7.61
CA ALA A 87 13.14 -6.13 7.46
C ALA A 87 13.64 -7.09 8.55
N SER A 88 14.42 -6.61 9.52
CA SER A 88 14.94 -7.42 10.63
C SER A 88 13.83 -8.01 11.51
N SER A 89 12.68 -7.34 11.59
CA SER A 89 11.53 -7.73 12.41
C SER A 89 10.63 -8.79 11.78
N ASN A 90 10.76 -9.06 10.47
CA ASN A 90 10.03 -10.13 9.80
C ASN A 90 10.95 -11.34 9.54
N TYR A 91 10.39 -12.54 9.70
CA TYR A 91 11.11 -13.81 9.72
C TYR A 91 11.92 -14.08 8.45
N HIS A 92 11.37 -13.72 7.28
CA HIS A 92 12.02 -13.98 6.00
C HIS A 92 12.97 -12.86 5.56
N HIS A 93 13.14 -11.80 6.36
CA HIS A 93 13.90 -10.60 6.03
C HIS A 93 13.55 -10.00 4.67
N VAL A 94 12.27 -10.06 4.33
CA VAL A 94 11.74 -9.58 3.05
C VAL A 94 11.43 -8.09 3.14
N SER A 95 11.80 -7.38 2.10
CA SER A 95 11.45 -5.98 1.84
C SER A 95 11.19 -5.76 0.35
N VAL A 96 10.50 -4.68 0.01
CA VAL A 96 10.33 -4.26 -1.39
C VAL A 96 11.69 -4.07 -2.05
N GLU A 97 12.63 -3.40 -1.37
CA GLU A 97 14.00 -3.22 -1.86
C GLU A 97 14.71 -4.54 -2.20
N SER A 98 14.66 -5.53 -1.31
CA SER A 98 15.26 -6.85 -1.57
C SER A 98 14.61 -7.57 -2.76
N PHE A 99 13.30 -7.40 -2.94
CA PHE A 99 12.57 -7.99 -4.05
C PHE A 99 12.85 -7.28 -5.37
N VAL A 100 12.98 -5.95 -5.37
CA VAL A 100 13.36 -5.18 -6.55
C VAL A 100 14.75 -5.59 -7.04
N GLU A 101 15.71 -5.76 -6.13
CA GLU A 101 17.04 -6.26 -6.48
C GLU A 101 16.97 -7.65 -7.16
N ALA A 102 16.16 -8.56 -6.62
CA ALA A 102 15.95 -9.87 -7.21
C ALA A 102 15.21 -9.79 -8.57
N ALA A 103 14.22 -8.91 -8.68
CA ALA A 103 13.41 -8.72 -9.89
C ALA A 103 14.25 -8.20 -11.06
N VAL A 104 15.15 -7.25 -10.82
CA VAL A 104 16.07 -6.70 -11.83
C VAL A 104 17.02 -7.78 -12.39
N ARG A 105 17.34 -8.81 -11.61
CA ARG A 105 18.15 -9.96 -12.02
C ARG A 105 17.32 -11.15 -12.52
N SER A 106 16.00 -11.01 -12.56
CA SER A 106 15.10 -12.10 -12.95
C SER A 106 15.12 -12.35 -14.46
N ARG A 107 14.66 -13.54 -14.86
CA ARG A 107 14.52 -13.91 -16.28
C ARG A 107 13.52 -13.04 -17.05
N ASP A 108 12.61 -12.37 -16.34
CA ASP A 108 11.58 -11.53 -16.95
C ASP A 108 12.10 -10.12 -17.27
N VAL A 109 12.91 -9.55 -16.38
CA VAL A 109 13.35 -8.14 -16.49
C VAL A 109 14.77 -8.02 -17.05
N TYR A 110 15.70 -8.88 -16.61
CA TYR A 110 17.12 -8.76 -16.94
C TYR A 110 17.40 -8.77 -18.46
N PRO A 111 16.80 -9.67 -19.28
CA PRO A 111 17.03 -9.67 -20.72
C PRO A 111 16.55 -8.37 -21.40
N SER A 112 15.46 -7.79 -20.88
CA SER A 112 14.93 -6.52 -21.40
C SER A 112 15.82 -5.35 -21.00
N ILE A 113 16.42 -5.35 -19.80
CA ILE A 113 17.44 -4.36 -19.43
C ILE A 113 18.61 -4.41 -20.41
N GLN A 114 19.17 -5.60 -20.66
CA GLN A 114 20.31 -5.76 -21.56
C GLN A 114 20.03 -5.34 -23.00
N ARG A 115 18.77 -5.49 -23.45
CA ARG A 115 18.36 -5.13 -24.81
C ARG A 115 18.13 -3.63 -24.96
N GLU A 116 17.46 -3.00 -24.00
CA GLU A 116 16.91 -1.65 -24.16
C GLU A 116 17.81 -0.55 -23.55
N ILE A 117 18.71 -0.92 -22.62
CA ILE A 117 19.45 0.03 -21.78
C ILE A 117 20.94 -0.30 -21.83
N ARG A 118 21.77 0.71 -22.06
CA ARG A 118 23.22 0.56 -22.01
C ARG A 118 23.68 0.31 -20.56
N PRO A 119 24.70 -0.53 -20.32
CA PRO A 119 25.12 -0.88 -18.96
C PRO A 119 25.42 0.32 -18.05
N ASP A 120 25.97 1.40 -18.60
CA ASP A 120 26.31 2.65 -17.90
C ASP A 120 25.09 3.54 -17.59
N GLU A 121 23.97 3.35 -18.30
CA GLU A 121 22.72 4.07 -18.08
C GLU A 121 21.80 3.40 -17.04
N VAL A 122 22.11 2.17 -16.63
CA VAL A 122 21.27 1.40 -15.71
C VAL A 122 21.24 2.07 -14.33
N LYS A 123 20.06 2.54 -13.95
CA LYS A 123 19.83 3.19 -12.66
C LYS A 123 18.46 2.84 -12.10
N VAL A 124 18.47 1.99 -11.07
CA VAL A 124 17.25 1.51 -10.42
C VAL A 124 16.77 2.55 -9.40
N ARG A 125 15.51 2.98 -9.51
CA ARG A 125 14.85 3.88 -8.55
C ARG A 125 13.47 3.35 -8.21
N VAL A 126 13.14 3.38 -6.93
CA VAL A 126 11.77 3.25 -6.43
C VAL A 126 11.17 4.66 -6.40
N VAL A 127 10.04 4.85 -7.07
CA VAL A 127 9.48 6.20 -7.33
C VAL A 127 8.44 6.62 -6.30
N ASN A 128 7.73 5.66 -5.71
CA ASN A 128 6.75 5.90 -4.65
C ASN A 128 6.91 4.90 -3.51
N ASP A 129 6.75 5.39 -2.29
CA ASP A 129 6.69 4.57 -1.09
C ASP A 129 5.23 4.30 -0.70
N ILE A 130 4.98 3.15 -0.11
CA ILE A 130 3.71 2.77 0.48
C ILE A 130 3.95 2.49 1.96
N ASN A 131 3.04 2.95 2.82
CA ASN A 131 3.11 2.69 4.25
C ASN A 131 3.31 1.19 4.53
N VAL A 132 4.06 0.85 5.58
CA VAL A 132 4.33 -0.53 5.97
C VAL A 132 3.04 -1.35 6.07
N PHE A 133 1.96 -0.79 6.63
CA PHE A 133 0.68 -1.47 6.80
C PHE A 133 -0.19 -1.51 5.53
N SER A 134 0.08 -0.62 4.57
CA SER A 134 -0.67 -0.51 3.33
C SER A 134 -0.10 -1.45 2.26
N SER A 135 -0.89 -1.67 1.22
CA SER A 135 -0.52 -2.53 0.08
C SER A 135 -0.76 -1.81 -1.24
N GLY A 136 -0.19 -2.32 -2.33
CA GLY A 136 -0.42 -1.80 -3.68
C GLY A 136 0.83 -1.72 -4.54
N PRO A 137 0.74 -1.09 -5.72
CA PRO A 137 1.82 -1.00 -6.69
C PRO A 137 2.89 0.03 -6.28
N VAL A 138 4.14 -0.43 -6.28
CA VAL A 138 5.35 0.37 -6.12
C VAL A 138 6.05 0.45 -7.48
N VAL A 139 6.15 1.65 -8.05
CA VAL A 139 6.79 1.85 -9.35
C VAL A 139 8.30 1.85 -9.22
N VAL A 140 8.94 1.16 -10.16
CA VAL A 140 10.39 1.06 -10.30
C VAL A 140 10.79 1.49 -11.70
N THR A 141 11.75 2.41 -11.79
CA THR A 141 12.40 2.79 -13.06
C THR A 141 13.82 2.27 -13.08
N VAL A 142 14.32 1.88 -14.25
CA VAL A 142 15.67 1.32 -14.43
C VAL A 142 16.61 2.21 -15.23
N ALA A 143 16.15 3.39 -15.69
CA ALA A 143 16.97 4.42 -16.31
C ALA A 143 16.35 5.81 -16.08
N ASP A 144 17.18 6.86 -16.05
CA ASP A 144 16.75 8.26 -15.90
C ASP A 144 16.39 8.91 -17.26
N ARG A 145 15.65 8.19 -18.13
CA ARG A 145 15.29 8.67 -19.49
C ARG A 145 14.04 9.55 -19.55
N HIS A 146 13.18 9.45 -18.55
CA HIS A 146 11.87 10.11 -18.53
C HIS A 146 11.75 11.02 -17.32
N SER A 147 11.05 12.15 -17.46
CA SER A 147 10.91 13.14 -16.38
C SER A 147 10.29 12.55 -15.10
N PHE A 148 9.33 11.64 -15.26
CA PHE A 148 8.64 10.97 -14.16
C PHE A 148 9.55 10.12 -13.25
N THR A 149 10.82 9.87 -13.64
CA THR A 149 11.79 9.17 -12.76
C THR A 149 12.30 10.06 -11.63
N ARG A 150 12.12 11.38 -11.74
CA ARG A 150 12.61 12.39 -10.78
C ARG A 150 11.52 13.34 -10.29
N THR A 151 10.31 13.25 -10.81
CA THR A 151 9.19 14.09 -10.38
C THR A 151 7.89 13.30 -10.34
N LEU A 152 7.01 13.68 -9.41
CA LEU A 152 5.69 13.10 -9.23
C LEU A 152 4.58 13.91 -9.90
N LYS A 153 4.89 14.98 -10.64
CA LYS A 153 3.88 15.88 -11.25
C LYS A 153 2.86 15.16 -12.14
N GLY A 154 3.26 14.10 -12.84
CA GLY A 154 2.38 13.30 -13.70
C GLY A 154 1.63 12.18 -12.98
N PHE A 155 1.82 11.99 -11.67
CA PHE A 155 1.29 10.83 -10.95
C PHE A 155 -0.13 11.07 -10.45
N THR A 156 -0.98 10.06 -10.55
CA THR A 156 -2.26 9.96 -9.86
C THR A 156 -2.29 8.67 -9.06
N MET A 157 -2.54 8.77 -7.75
CA MET A 157 -2.64 7.64 -6.83
C MET A 157 -4.08 7.55 -6.32
N ARG A 158 -4.70 6.37 -6.46
CA ARG A 158 -6.04 6.10 -5.92
C ARG A 158 -5.98 5.03 -4.85
N TYR A 159 -6.37 5.38 -3.64
CA TYR A 159 -6.42 4.49 -2.49
C TYR A 159 -7.86 4.08 -2.21
N ASP A 160 -8.07 2.80 -1.95
CA ASP A 160 -9.27 2.29 -1.31
C ASP A 160 -8.98 2.10 0.19
N VAL A 161 -9.94 2.50 1.02
CA VAL A 161 -9.84 2.46 2.48
C VAL A 161 -11.14 1.94 3.07
N LEU A 162 -11.08 0.93 3.93
CA LEU A 162 -12.26 0.53 4.73
C LEU A 162 -12.22 1.23 6.08
N VAL A 163 -13.29 1.98 6.37
CA VAL A 163 -13.46 2.69 7.64
C VAL A 163 -14.62 2.11 8.44
N ALA A 164 -14.54 2.24 9.76
CA ALA A 164 -15.55 1.78 10.70
C ALA A 164 -16.87 2.54 10.54
N GLY A 165 -17.98 1.78 10.57
CA GLY A 165 -19.32 2.33 10.50
C GLY A 165 -19.78 2.69 9.08
N HIS A 166 -21.03 3.13 8.99
CA HIS A 166 -21.63 3.64 7.76
C HIS A 166 -21.57 5.16 7.77
N LEU A 167 -20.74 5.72 6.89
CA LEU A 167 -20.64 7.14 6.68
C LEU A 167 -21.69 7.58 5.63
N PRO A 168 -22.13 8.84 5.64
CA PRO A 168 -22.94 9.38 4.56
C PRO A 168 -22.19 9.29 3.22
N LEU A 169 -22.86 8.82 2.17
CA LEU A 169 -22.28 8.82 0.82
C LEU A 169 -22.02 10.26 0.37
N THR A 170 -20.93 10.46 -0.36
CA THR A 170 -20.51 11.80 -0.79
C THR A 170 -20.13 11.81 -2.26
N GLU A 171 -20.21 12.99 -2.87
CA GLU A 171 -19.38 13.32 -4.05
C GLU A 171 -17.91 13.48 -3.63
N PRO A 172 -16.95 13.52 -4.58
CA PRO A 172 -15.55 13.84 -4.27
C PRO A 172 -15.43 15.17 -3.52
N ARG A 173 -14.79 15.14 -2.35
CA ARG A 173 -14.54 16.30 -1.49
C ARG A 173 -13.06 16.61 -1.45
N ALA A 174 -12.71 17.88 -1.61
CA ALA A 174 -11.34 18.33 -1.52
C ALA A 174 -10.76 18.10 -0.11
N VAL A 175 -9.50 17.71 -0.06
CA VAL A 175 -8.70 17.59 1.16
C VAL A 175 -7.50 18.51 1.00
N ALA A 176 -7.24 19.32 2.03
CA ALA A 176 -6.03 20.14 2.04
C ALA A 176 -4.79 19.23 2.12
N THR A 177 -3.80 19.47 1.27
CA THR A 177 -2.63 18.60 1.07
C THR A 177 -1.90 18.30 2.38
N GLU A 178 -1.75 19.31 3.24
CA GLU A 178 -1.11 19.24 4.55
C GLU A 178 -1.80 18.27 5.52
N ARG A 179 -3.07 17.92 5.29
CA ARG A 179 -3.78 16.93 6.11
C ARG A 179 -3.45 15.49 5.75
N LEU A 180 -2.99 15.24 4.52
CA LEU A 180 -2.50 13.93 4.08
C LEU A 180 -0.97 13.85 4.05
N PHE A 181 -0.30 15.00 3.97
CA PHE A 181 1.16 15.12 3.96
C PHE A 181 1.56 16.18 4.98
N PRO A 182 1.44 15.89 6.29
CA PRO A 182 1.83 16.85 7.32
C PRO A 182 3.32 17.18 7.17
N PRO A 183 3.72 18.45 7.32
CA PRO A 183 5.13 18.81 7.31
C PRO A 183 5.85 18.04 8.43
N VAL A 184 7.02 17.49 8.10
CA VAL A 184 7.88 16.83 9.09
C VAL A 184 8.45 17.92 9.99
N CYS A 185 7.71 18.34 11.01
CA CYS A 185 8.29 19.12 12.09
C CYS A 185 9.32 18.23 12.78
N ALA A 186 10.59 18.66 12.79
CA ALA A 186 11.70 17.94 13.38
C ALA A 186 11.40 17.59 14.85
N ALA A 187 10.94 16.37 15.08
CA ALA A 187 10.75 15.81 16.40
C ALA A 187 11.43 14.45 16.42
N GLU A 188 12.72 14.46 16.74
CA GLU A 188 13.38 13.43 17.56
C GLU A 188 14.78 13.92 17.96
N GLY A 189 14.91 14.36 19.22
CA GLY A 189 16.15 14.19 19.99
C GLY A 189 17.21 15.30 19.98
N SER A 190 16.87 16.55 20.30
CA SER A 190 17.85 17.42 20.99
C SER A 190 17.50 17.44 22.46
N ALA A 191 18.40 16.90 23.28
CA ALA A 191 18.32 16.93 24.72
C ALA A 191 18.00 18.35 25.19
N VAL A 192 16.99 18.47 26.04
CA VAL A 192 16.70 19.68 26.80
C VAL A 192 17.88 19.92 27.73
N LEU A 193 18.83 20.74 27.26
CA LEU A 193 19.63 21.55 28.16
C LEU A 193 18.94 22.90 28.20
N HIS A 194 18.35 23.18 29.36
CA HIS A 194 18.04 24.52 29.79
C HIS A 194 19.25 25.42 29.51
N ASP A 195 19.06 26.45 28.70
CA ASP A 195 19.71 27.70 29.05
C ASP A 195 18.82 28.90 28.75
N THR A 196 18.65 29.66 29.83
CA THR A 196 17.87 30.89 29.94
C THR A 196 18.70 32.00 29.30
N THR A 197 18.28 32.53 28.15
CA THR A 197 18.38 33.95 27.77
C THR A 197 17.87 34.15 26.35
N GLY A 198 17.12 35.23 26.16
CA GLY A 198 16.20 35.39 25.04
C GLY A 198 16.84 35.74 23.69
N GLN A 199 16.20 35.23 22.64
CA GLN A 199 15.85 35.96 21.42
C GLN A 199 14.96 35.03 20.59
N THR A 200 13.66 35.29 20.59
CA THR A 200 12.70 34.63 19.72
C THR A 200 12.87 35.15 18.29
N THR A 201 13.81 34.57 17.55
CA THR A 201 13.74 34.58 16.08
C THR A 201 12.68 33.57 15.67
N SER A 202 11.51 34.10 15.33
CA SER A 202 10.43 33.38 14.68
C SER A 202 10.84 33.04 13.26
N ASP A 203 11.71 32.04 13.10
CA ASP A 203 11.94 31.42 11.81
C ASP A 203 10.73 30.54 11.49
N GLY A 204 9.77 31.18 10.81
CA GLY A 204 8.55 30.57 10.32
C GLY A 204 8.88 29.31 9.52
N CYS A 205 8.51 28.16 10.08
CA CYS A 205 8.47 26.91 9.36
C CYS A 205 7.51 27.10 8.18
N SER A 206 8.09 27.31 7.00
CA SER A 206 7.35 27.68 5.80
C SER A 206 6.55 26.47 5.32
N SER A 207 5.30 26.37 5.78
CA SER A 207 4.27 25.44 5.31
C SER A 207 3.90 25.63 3.82
N SER A 208 4.46 26.65 3.18
CA SER A 208 4.17 27.11 1.82
C SER A 208 4.84 26.31 0.69
N ALA A 209 5.59 25.24 0.99
CA ALA A 209 6.33 24.47 -0.03
C ALA A 209 5.75 23.07 -0.35
N LEU A 210 4.60 22.68 0.22
CA LEU A 210 3.87 21.52 -0.29
C LEU A 210 3.29 21.92 -1.66
N SER A 211 3.80 21.30 -2.73
CA SER A 211 3.56 21.66 -4.13
C SER A 211 2.14 22.19 -4.40
N SER A 212 2.04 23.43 -4.89
CA SER A 212 0.78 24.09 -5.27
C SER A 212 -0.02 23.34 -6.34
N SER A 213 0.58 22.31 -6.95
CA SER A 213 -0.05 21.44 -7.96
C SER A 213 -0.73 20.19 -7.38
N CYS A 214 -0.53 19.87 -6.10
CA CYS A 214 -1.09 18.65 -5.52
C CYS A 214 -2.60 18.82 -5.30
N VAL A 215 -3.39 17.88 -5.81
CA VAL A 215 -4.85 17.85 -5.60
C VAL A 215 -5.20 16.57 -4.87
N CYS A 216 -5.75 16.71 -3.66
CA CYS A 216 -6.22 15.59 -2.85
C CYS A 216 -7.74 15.63 -2.73
N THR A 217 -8.39 14.49 -2.92
CA THR A 217 -9.83 14.33 -2.70
C THR A 217 -10.13 13.03 -1.97
N TYR A 218 -11.25 12.99 -1.25
CA TYR A 218 -11.83 11.74 -0.76
C TYR A 218 -13.30 11.63 -1.16
N GLN A 219 -13.79 10.40 -1.27
CA GLN A 219 -15.19 10.10 -1.54
C GLN A 219 -15.65 8.88 -0.75
N VAL A 220 -16.77 9.00 -0.03
CA VAL A 220 -17.45 7.83 0.55
C VAL A 220 -18.27 7.17 -0.56
N LYS A 221 -17.74 6.08 -1.13
CA LYS A 221 -18.30 5.41 -2.31
C LYS A 221 -19.46 4.49 -1.96
N ARG A 222 -19.34 3.75 -0.85
CA ARG A 222 -20.24 2.65 -0.55
C ARG A 222 -20.28 2.33 0.94
N ASN A 223 -21.46 2.00 1.44
CA ASN A 223 -21.66 1.34 2.74
C ASN A 223 -21.84 -0.17 2.54
N ALA A 224 -21.21 -0.96 3.41
CA ALA A 224 -21.18 -2.41 3.31
C ALA A 224 -20.97 -3.05 4.69
N TYR A 225 -20.81 -4.38 4.70
CA TYR A 225 -20.44 -5.13 5.88
C TYR A 225 -19.18 -5.96 5.61
N TYR A 226 -18.21 -5.89 6.52
CA TYR A 226 -17.07 -6.79 6.59
C TYR A 226 -17.22 -7.65 7.84
N SER A 227 -17.29 -8.98 7.67
CA SER A 227 -17.43 -9.92 8.79
C SER A 227 -18.56 -9.55 9.78
N VAL A 228 -19.73 -9.12 9.27
CA VAL A 228 -20.90 -8.58 10.00
C VAL A 228 -20.76 -7.16 10.58
N HIS A 229 -19.58 -6.55 10.55
CA HIS A 229 -19.36 -5.18 11.03
C HIS A 229 -19.69 -4.16 9.94
N PRO A 230 -20.45 -3.10 10.25
CA PRO A 230 -20.72 -2.03 9.29
C PRO A 230 -19.41 -1.30 8.95
N VAL A 231 -19.16 -1.13 7.66
CA VAL A 231 -17.99 -0.44 7.13
C VAL A 231 -18.36 0.44 5.95
N SER A 232 -17.56 1.47 5.71
CA SER A 232 -17.66 2.29 4.50
C SER A 232 -16.39 2.15 3.66
N LEU A 233 -16.55 2.01 2.35
CA LEU A 233 -15.46 2.11 1.39
C LEU A 233 -15.26 3.59 1.05
N VAL A 234 -14.10 4.12 1.41
CA VAL A 234 -13.67 5.48 1.12
C VAL A 234 -12.55 5.43 0.10
N GLU A 235 -12.72 6.15 -1.00
CA GLU A 235 -11.69 6.32 -2.02
C GLU A 235 -10.96 7.64 -1.77
N PHE A 236 -9.63 7.63 -1.74
CA PHE A 236 -8.79 8.83 -1.79
C PHE A 236 -8.12 8.92 -3.15
N THR A 237 -8.18 10.08 -3.79
CA THR A 237 -7.44 10.37 -5.02
C THR A 237 -6.44 11.49 -4.77
N ILE A 238 -5.16 11.23 -5.06
CA ILE A 238 -4.05 12.16 -4.89
C ILE A 238 -3.38 12.35 -6.26
N ILE A 239 -3.46 13.56 -6.79
CA ILE A 239 -2.86 13.95 -8.06
C ILE A 239 -1.63 14.80 -7.78
N ALA A 240 -0.53 14.54 -8.48
CA ALA A 240 0.75 15.20 -8.34
C ALA A 240 1.25 15.24 -6.87
N PRO A 241 1.42 14.07 -6.21
CA PRO A 241 1.82 14.00 -4.81
C PRO A 241 3.11 14.80 -4.57
N PRO A 242 3.22 15.53 -3.45
CA PRO A 242 4.32 16.46 -3.22
C PRO A 242 5.62 15.76 -2.82
N THR A 243 5.54 14.50 -2.38
CA THR A 243 6.65 13.68 -1.89
C THR A 243 6.44 12.22 -2.31
N PRO A 244 7.50 11.42 -2.47
CA PRO A 244 7.38 9.98 -2.67
C PRO A 244 6.90 9.25 -1.41
N LEU A 245 6.93 9.89 -0.24
CA LEU A 245 6.48 9.29 1.01
C LEU A 245 4.96 9.02 1.00
N PRO A 246 4.49 7.98 1.71
CA PRO A 246 3.07 7.65 1.73
C PRO A 246 2.23 8.73 2.44
N PRO A 247 0.97 8.94 2.02
CA PRO A 247 0.05 9.83 2.72
C PRO A 247 -0.35 9.26 4.09
N THR A 248 -0.66 10.13 5.06
CA THR A 248 -1.15 9.78 6.40
C THR A 248 -2.68 9.64 6.41
N ILE A 249 -3.21 8.73 5.59
CA ILE A 249 -4.66 8.51 5.42
C ILE A 249 -5.32 8.11 6.74
N GLU A 250 -4.71 7.19 7.48
CA GLU A 250 -5.24 6.68 8.76
C GLU A 250 -5.42 7.82 9.78
N LEU A 251 -4.44 8.72 9.85
CA LEU A 251 -4.50 9.91 10.71
C LEU A 251 -5.63 10.85 10.26
N PHE A 252 -5.77 11.09 8.95
CA PHE A 252 -6.84 11.93 8.42
C PHE A 252 -8.22 11.37 8.76
N VAL A 253 -8.45 10.07 8.55
CA VAL A 253 -9.71 9.41 8.87
C VAL A 253 -10.06 9.59 10.35
N ARG A 254 -9.09 9.39 11.24
CA ARG A 254 -9.26 9.54 12.69
C ARG A 254 -9.62 10.96 13.10
N THR A 255 -8.91 11.93 12.55
CA THR A 255 -9.00 13.33 12.99
C THR A 255 -10.11 14.13 12.30
N HIS A 256 -10.51 13.74 11.09
CA HIS A 256 -11.42 14.54 10.26
C HIS A 256 -12.71 13.82 9.86
N LEU A 257 -12.76 12.48 9.95
CA LEU A 257 -13.97 11.70 9.66
C LEU A 257 -14.60 11.08 10.93
N ASP A 258 -14.02 11.34 12.11
CA ASP A 258 -14.49 10.87 13.42
C ASP A 258 -14.75 9.34 13.45
N THR A 259 -13.84 8.59 12.82
CA THR A 259 -13.90 7.13 12.72
C THR A 259 -12.49 6.57 12.56
N CYS A 260 -12.32 5.25 12.45
CA CYS A 260 -11.01 4.62 12.25
C CYS A 260 -10.96 3.76 10.99
N VAL A 261 -9.76 3.62 10.43
CA VAL A 261 -9.50 2.61 9.39
C VAL A 261 -9.52 1.23 10.04
N ILE A 262 -10.17 0.26 9.40
CA ILE A 262 -10.23 -1.10 9.91
C ILE A 262 -8.82 -1.68 10.05
N GLY A 263 -8.51 -2.20 11.23
CA GLY A 263 -7.24 -2.80 11.58
C GLY A 263 -6.11 -1.82 11.89
N ASP A 264 -6.34 -0.50 11.90
CA ASP A 264 -5.34 0.51 12.29
C ASP A 264 -4.92 0.33 13.77
N PRO A 265 -3.66 -0.03 14.06
CA PRO A 265 -3.20 -0.25 15.43
C PRO A 265 -3.21 1.04 16.27
N SER A 266 -3.03 2.20 15.63
CA SER A 266 -3.03 3.50 16.32
C SER A 266 -4.43 4.02 16.64
N GLY A 267 -5.47 3.41 16.06
CA GLY A 267 -6.86 3.71 16.42
C GLY A 267 -7.24 3.20 17.82
N ALA A 268 -6.55 2.17 18.33
CA ALA A 268 -6.83 1.58 19.64
C ALA A 268 -6.25 2.39 20.82
N THR A 269 -5.23 3.21 20.57
CA THR A 269 -4.48 3.92 21.63
C THR A 269 -5.05 5.28 21.99
N ALA A 270 -5.90 5.89 21.14
CA ALA A 270 -6.40 7.26 21.34
C ALA A 270 -7.57 7.35 22.36
N ASP A 271 -8.29 6.26 22.61
CA ASP A 271 -9.47 6.24 23.48
C ASP A 271 -9.17 6.00 24.98
N ALA A 272 -7.88 5.94 25.38
CA ALA A 272 -7.53 5.77 26.79
C ALA A 272 -7.65 7.07 27.61
N GLU A 273 -7.64 8.26 26.99
CA GLU A 273 -7.54 9.51 27.76
C GLU A 273 -8.66 10.55 27.57
N GLU A 274 -9.51 10.55 26.53
CA GLU A 274 -10.48 11.65 26.44
C GLU A 274 -11.81 11.36 25.69
N SER A 275 -12.90 11.61 26.41
CA SER A 275 -14.20 12.10 25.93
C SER A 275 -15.22 11.17 25.23
N ARG A 276 -16.20 10.82 26.07
CA ARG A 276 -17.64 10.76 25.82
C ARG A 276 -18.18 11.66 24.67
N ALA A 277 -18.26 11.19 23.42
CA ALA A 277 -19.23 11.71 22.44
C ALA A 277 -19.51 10.86 21.17
N ALA A 278 -19.13 9.58 21.06
CA ALA A 278 -19.63 8.72 19.97
C ALA A 278 -19.59 7.22 20.35
N LYS A 279 -20.50 6.80 21.24
CA LYS A 279 -20.58 5.44 21.80
C LYS A 279 -20.95 4.30 20.83
N SER A 280 -20.67 4.35 19.51
CA SER A 280 -21.12 3.25 18.62
C SER A 280 -20.20 2.75 17.51
N SER A 281 -19.13 3.45 17.11
CA SER A 281 -18.29 3.01 16.00
C SER A 281 -16.94 2.45 16.44
N LEU A 282 -16.19 3.18 17.29
CA LEU A 282 -14.83 2.82 17.71
C LEU A 282 -14.80 1.59 18.64
N GLY A 283 -15.65 1.58 19.68
CA GLY A 283 -15.73 0.48 20.64
C GLY A 283 -16.33 -0.83 20.11
N VAL A 284 -16.97 -0.83 18.94
CA VAL A 284 -17.59 -2.04 18.36
C VAL A 284 -16.59 -2.89 17.57
N ILE A 285 -15.48 -2.29 17.11
CA ILE A 285 -14.52 -2.93 16.22
C ILE A 285 -13.25 -3.36 16.97
N ALA A 286 -12.83 -2.62 18.01
CA ALA A 286 -11.64 -2.95 18.80
C ALA A 286 -11.88 -4.01 19.90
N MET A 287 -13.13 -4.25 20.33
CA MET A 287 -13.42 -4.93 21.61
C MET A 287 -14.20 -6.25 21.53
N ARG A 288 -14.53 -6.74 20.33
CA ARG A 288 -15.00 -8.12 20.20
C ARG A 288 -13.82 -8.96 19.74
N GLY A 289 -13.38 -9.90 20.58
CA GLY A 289 -12.44 -10.96 20.19
C GLY A 289 -12.88 -11.81 18.98
N ASP A 290 -13.99 -11.45 18.33
CA ASP A 290 -14.48 -11.92 17.04
C ASP A 290 -13.73 -11.30 15.83
N CYS A 291 -12.97 -10.21 16.01
CA CYS A 291 -12.29 -9.46 14.95
C CYS A 291 -10.77 -9.43 15.10
N ASP A 292 -10.13 -10.58 14.94
CA ASP A 292 -8.70 -10.65 14.69
C ASP A 292 -8.41 -10.18 13.25
N PHE A 293 -8.30 -8.85 13.07
CA PHE A 293 -8.05 -8.26 11.76
C PHE A 293 -6.67 -8.65 11.27
N PRO A 294 -6.54 -9.22 10.06
CA PRO A 294 -5.26 -9.69 9.57
C PRO A 294 -4.33 -8.56 9.13
N ARG A 295 -4.82 -7.31 8.98
CA ARG A 295 -4.11 -6.16 8.40
C ARG A 295 -4.88 -4.84 8.60
N VAL A 296 -4.21 -3.73 8.30
CA VAL A 296 -4.85 -2.44 8.02
C VAL A 296 -5.47 -2.47 6.63
N PHE A 297 -6.71 -1.97 6.49
CA PHE A 297 -7.46 -1.95 5.23
C PHE A 297 -7.26 -0.64 4.46
N THR A 298 -5.99 -0.31 4.20
CA THR A 298 -5.57 0.74 3.27
C THR A 298 -4.84 0.11 2.10
N HIS A 299 -5.25 0.44 0.89
CA HIS A 299 -4.69 -0.15 -0.33
C HIS A 299 -4.59 0.90 -1.44
N LEU A 300 -3.38 1.10 -1.97
CA LEU A 300 -3.17 1.83 -3.22
C LEU A 300 -3.68 0.94 -4.35
N ARG A 301 -4.90 1.18 -4.81
CA ARG A 301 -5.55 0.40 -5.87
C ARG A 301 -4.91 0.67 -7.22
N GLU A 302 -4.63 1.92 -7.50
CA GLU A 302 -4.18 2.35 -8.82
C GLU A 302 -3.12 3.43 -8.70
N LEU A 303 -2.06 3.28 -9.49
CA LEU A 303 -1.10 4.32 -9.74
C LEU A 303 -1.01 4.53 -11.26
N SER A 304 -1.33 5.73 -11.69
CA SER A 304 -1.24 6.16 -13.09
C SER A 304 -0.19 7.26 -13.24
N ILE A 305 0.60 7.19 -14.31
CA ILE A 305 1.60 8.19 -14.68
C ILE A 305 1.21 8.76 -16.04
N ASN A 306 0.76 10.01 -16.05
CA ASN A 306 0.56 10.77 -17.27
C ASN A 306 1.92 11.32 -17.71
N THR A 307 2.42 10.81 -18.83
CA THR A 307 3.70 11.22 -19.39
C THR A 307 3.53 11.71 -20.83
N ASP A 308 4.31 12.72 -21.16
CA ASP A 308 4.40 13.23 -22.51
C ASP A 308 5.13 12.21 -23.42
N VAL A 309 4.67 12.15 -24.67
CA VAL A 309 5.27 11.39 -25.76
C VAL A 309 5.90 12.39 -26.70
N ALA A 310 7.22 12.43 -26.71
CA ALA A 310 7.97 13.23 -27.66
C ALA A 310 8.05 12.55 -29.04
N ASP A 311 8.10 13.33 -30.11
CA ASP A 311 8.52 12.85 -31.43
C ASP A 311 10.05 12.80 -31.55
N SER A 312 10.54 12.49 -32.76
CA SER A 312 11.97 12.47 -33.08
C SER A 312 12.65 13.85 -32.99
N ALA A 313 11.90 14.95 -33.00
CA ALA A 313 12.41 16.30 -32.82
C ALA A 313 12.45 16.72 -31.34
N GLY A 314 11.82 15.94 -30.46
CA GLY A 314 11.72 16.21 -29.03
C GLY A 314 10.45 16.97 -28.64
N ASP A 315 9.56 17.27 -29.60
CA ASP A 315 8.31 17.97 -29.37
C ASP A 315 7.24 17.04 -28.80
N VAL A 316 6.45 17.52 -27.84
CA VAL A 316 5.37 16.72 -27.22
C VAL A 316 4.22 16.57 -28.21
N VAL A 317 4.00 15.34 -28.68
CA VAL A 317 2.96 15.02 -29.68
C VAL A 317 1.70 14.44 -29.04
N SER A 318 1.81 13.76 -27.90
CA SER A 318 0.66 13.23 -27.18
C SER A 318 0.97 12.98 -25.71
N GLN A 319 -0.06 12.79 -24.90
CA GLN A 319 0.07 12.28 -23.54
C GLN A 319 -0.38 10.83 -23.49
N LYS A 320 0.36 10.00 -22.75
CA LYS A 320 0.03 8.60 -22.53
C LYS A 320 0.04 8.28 -21.04
N ALA A 321 -1.03 7.63 -20.57
CA ALA A 321 -1.10 7.09 -19.23
C ALA A 321 -0.36 5.74 -19.16
N ILE A 322 0.52 5.60 -18.18
CA ILE A 322 1.10 4.32 -17.75
C ILE A 322 0.37 3.91 -16.48
N GLU A 323 -0.37 2.80 -16.53
CA GLU A 323 -1.23 2.39 -15.42
C GLU A 323 -0.73 1.10 -14.77
N PHE A 324 -0.60 1.15 -13.45
CA PHE A 324 -0.40 -0.01 -12.59
C PHE A 324 -1.60 -0.12 -11.68
N HIS A 325 -2.41 -1.17 -11.88
CA HIS A 325 -3.66 -1.35 -11.14
C HIS A 325 -3.72 -2.73 -10.46
N CYS A 326 -4.32 -2.74 -9.27
CA CYS A 326 -4.82 -3.93 -8.62
C CYS A 326 -6.33 -4.03 -8.91
N ARG A 327 -6.80 -5.22 -9.23
CA ARG A 327 -8.24 -5.48 -9.42
C ARG A 327 -8.80 -6.03 -8.10
N ASN A 328 -10.11 -5.92 -7.88
CA ASN A 328 -10.83 -6.65 -6.82
C ASN A 328 -10.30 -6.46 -5.36
N CYS A 329 -9.86 -5.27 -4.98
CA CYS A 329 -9.14 -5.02 -3.71
C CYS A 329 -9.97 -5.27 -2.44
N PHE A 330 -11.11 -4.61 -2.28
CA PHE A 330 -12.02 -4.86 -1.14
C PHE A 330 -13.40 -5.32 -1.57
N GLU A 331 -13.79 -5.07 -2.82
CA GLU A 331 -15.13 -5.38 -3.31
C GLU A 331 -15.57 -6.85 -3.09
N PRO A 332 -14.72 -7.88 -3.28
CA PRO A 332 -15.13 -9.28 -3.09
C PRO A 332 -15.43 -9.66 -1.63
N ILE A 333 -14.86 -8.95 -0.66
CA ILE A 333 -15.01 -9.25 0.78
C ILE A 333 -16.12 -8.42 1.43
N LEU A 334 -16.69 -7.45 0.70
CA LEU A 334 -17.74 -6.55 1.18
C LEU A 334 -19.14 -7.06 0.86
N GLN A 335 -19.91 -7.33 1.91
CA GLN A 335 -21.31 -7.75 1.78
C GLN A 335 -22.23 -6.53 1.69
N ARG A 336 -23.23 -6.56 0.79
CA ARG A 336 -24.25 -5.50 0.68
C ARG A 336 -25.25 -5.50 1.83
N GLU A 337 -25.58 -6.69 2.33
CA GLU A 337 -26.56 -6.89 3.39
C GLU A 337 -25.90 -7.41 4.66
N ARG A 338 -26.48 -7.09 5.81
CA ARG A 338 -26.02 -7.62 7.09
C ARG A 338 -26.44 -9.09 7.21
N ILE A 339 -25.48 -10.00 7.05
CA ILE A 339 -25.76 -11.43 7.17
C ILE A 339 -25.71 -11.85 8.64
N TYR A 340 -26.87 -12.05 9.27
CA TYR A 340 -26.98 -12.55 10.65
C TYR A 340 -26.66 -14.05 10.77
N SER A 341 -26.63 -14.80 9.67
CA SER A 341 -26.35 -16.25 9.68
C SER A 341 -24.95 -16.58 9.16
N LEU A 342 -23.95 -16.58 10.04
CA LEU A 342 -22.59 -17.11 9.77
C LEU A 342 -22.58 -18.60 9.39
N LYS A 343 -23.66 -19.34 9.66
CA LYS A 343 -23.72 -20.81 9.57
C LYS A 343 -23.90 -21.41 8.16
N ARG A 344 -24.24 -20.64 7.11
CA ARG A 344 -24.58 -21.22 5.79
C ARG A 344 -23.77 -20.72 4.59
N ARG A 345 -22.96 -19.67 4.73
CA ARG A 345 -22.03 -19.23 3.67
C ARG A 345 -20.63 -19.18 4.27
N ARG A 346 -19.65 -19.77 3.57
CA ARG A 346 -18.22 -19.52 3.84
C ARG A 346 -18.02 -18.01 3.65
N VAL A 347 -18.01 -17.26 4.75
CA VAL A 347 -17.56 -15.87 4.72
C VAL A 347 -16.09 -15.94 4.38
N GLY A 348 -15.70 -15.32 3.27
CA GLY A 348 -14.29 -15.12 2.94
C GLY A 348 -13.68 -14.19 3.98
N LEU A 349 -13.37 -14.73 5.16
CA LEU A 349 -12.50 -14.05 6.11
C LEU A 349 -11.13 -14.00 5.46
N LEU A 350 -10.56 -12.80 5.38
CA LEU A 350 -9.17 -12.66 4.99
C LEU A 350 -8.32 -13.44 6.00
N ASP A 351 -7.76 -14.57 5.60
CA ASP A 351 -6.53 -15.02 6.23
C ASP A 351 -5.43 -14.12 5.65
N GLY A 352 -4.56 -13.56 6.49
CA GLY A 352 -3.49 -12.67 6.01
C GLY A 352 -2.47 -13.34 5.08
N ALA A 353 -2.75 -14.56 4.61
CA ALA A 353 -2.09 -15.25 3.51
C ALA A 353 -2.67 -14.80 2.15
N TRP A 354 -3.00 -13.51 2.00
CA TRP A 354 -3.46 -12.96 0.72
C TRP A 354 -2.34 -13.07 -0.32
N THR A 355 -2.41 -14.12 -1.12
CA THR A 355 -1.69 -14.23 -2.38
C THR A 355 -2.45 -13.42 -3.42
N PRO A 356 -1.77 -12.68 -4.30
CA PRO A 356 -2.48 -11.88 -5.30
C PRO A 356 -3.34 -12.67 -6.30
N GLU A 357 -3.42 -14.00 -6.23
CA GLU A 357 -4.47 -14.77 -6.91
C GLU A 357 -5.89 -14.43 -6.44
N ALA A 358 -6.07 -13.97 -5.21
CA ALA A 358 -7.36 -13.51 -4.68
C ALA A 358 -7.74 -12.08 -5.11
N GLU A 359 -6.76 -11.27 -5.52
CA GLU A 359 -6.95 -9.89 -6.02
C GLU A 359 -6.97 -9.83 -7.56
N TYR A 360 -6.17 -10.64 -8.26
CA TYR A 360 -5.92 -10.47 -9.70
C TYR A 360 -6.75 -11.37 -10.63
N MET A 361 -7.48 -12.37 -10.09
CA MET A 361 -8.37 -13.24 -10.89
C MET A 361 -9.83 -12.83 -10.84
#